data_AF-A0A3M8B0F9-F1
#
_entry.id   AF-A0A3M8B0F9-F1
#
_cell.length_a   1.000
_cell.length_b   1.000
_cell.length_c   1.000
_cell.angle_alpha   90.00
_cell.angle_beta   90.00
_cell.angle_gamma   90.00
#
_symmetry.space_group_name_H-M   'P 1'
#
loop_
_entity.id
_entity.type
_entity.pdbx_description
1 polymer ?
#
loop_
_entity_poly.entity_id
_entity_poly.type
_entity_poly.pdbx_seq_one_letter_code
_entity_poly.pdbx_strand_id
1 'polypeptide(L)'
;MNPQNNRDRRSKIAHETLAILEQGFYVNHKGEKVSFGAELSAAIRQSRLYRPDDLGAESLAIPAHAGRAAIQVTAESRTAPFAAADDRHAACEPTIVNVFPTGRNSARLKSPTDSDKRREPYCMQTIAQPLSPLSLKEWAVAVKALGEGEQIITIRKGGLYEETREFRLENNLFYLYPTYEHQKREMVKPEYHHLLDATLAGWSSEQKTVAIEYFAEVTDDVELMDEAKLRALSPHHIWTDNFADVRLHWKKKQPLHILFVRTYRLAQPAVIPIEAAYQGCKSWHDLLVEVPRSAFAPVLTDEEYAQKKAAVMAILQA
;
A
#
# COMPACT_ATOMS: atom_id res chain seq x y z
N MET A 1 -12.62 -20.10 -5.33
CA MET A 1 -11.45 -20.74 -5.99
C MET A 1 -10.45 -21.13 -4.91
N ASN A 2 -9.93 -22.36 -4.94
CA ASN A 2 -9.09 -22.92 -3.87
C ASN A 2 -7.67 -22.27 -3.89
N PRO A 3 -7.21 -21.56 -2.84
CA PRO A 3 -5.91 -20.88 -2.84
C PRO A 3 -4.71 -21.81 -2.93
N GLN A 4 -4.84 -23.08 -2.51
CA GLN A 4 -3.85 -24.13 -2.77
C GLN A 4 -3.57 -24.26 -4.28
N ASN A 5 -4.64 -24.18 -5.08
CA ASN A 5 -4.60 -24.30 -6.54
C ASN A 5 -3.81 -23.16 -7.21
N ASN A 6 -3.81 -21.95 -6.64
CA ASN A 6 -3.04 -20.82 -7.20
C ASN A 6 -1.53 -20.96 -6.96
N ARG A 7 -1.14 -21.44 -5.77
CA ARG A 7 0.27 -21.73 -5.47
C ARG A 7 0.77 -22.92 -6.30
N ASP A 8 -0.03 -23.97 -6.38
CA ASP A 8 0.31 -25.16 -7.16
C ASP A 8 0.39 -24.82 -8.65
N ARG A 9 -0.51 -23.96 -9.15
CA ARG A 9 -0.47 -23.45 -10.53
C ARG A 9 0.76 -22.59 -10.79
N ARG A 10 1.12 -21.66 -9.89
CA ARG A 10 2.35 -20.85 -10.03
C ARG A 10 3.61 -21.71 -9.97
N SER A 11 3.64 -22.69 -9.05
CA SER A 11 4.73 -23.67 -8.94
C SER A 11 4.86 -24.46 -10.24
N LYS A 12 3.75 -24.98 -10.78
CA LYS A 12 3.74 -25.70 -12.06
C LYS A 12 4.26 -24.83 -13.20
N ILE A 13 3.79 -23.58 -13.31
CA ILE A 13 4.27 -22.62 -14.33
C ILE A 13 5.78 -22.37 -14.18
N ALA A 14 6.30 -22.24 -12.96
CA ALA A 14 7.72 -22.03 -12.73
C ALA A 14 8.57 -23.23 -13.17
N HIS A 15 8.14 -24.46 -12.84
CA HIS A 15 8.81 -25.68 -13.28
C HIS A 15 8.75 -25.84 -14.81
N GLU A 16 7.61 -25.53 -15.43
CA GLU A 16 7.45 -25.53 -16.87
C GLU A 16 8.34 -24.48 -17.55
N THR A 17 8.43 -23.27 -16.97
CA THR A 17 9.33 -22.21 -17.46
C THR A 17 10.79 -22.65 -17.38
N LEU A 18 11.21 -23.29 -16.29
CA LEU A 18 12.57 -23.82 -16.17
C LEU A 18 12.87 -24.87 -17.25
N ALA A 19 11.96 -25.82 -17.46
CA ALA A 19 12.10 -26.83 -18.50
C ALA A 19 12.17 -26.21 -19.91
N ILE A 20 11.39 -25.17 -20.16
CA ILE A 20 11.44 -24.39 -21.41
C ILE A 20 12.80 -23.71 -21.59
N LEU A 21 13.32 -23.06 -20.54
CA LEU A 21 14.65 -22.42 -20.56
C LEU A 21 15.77 -23.43 -20.83
N GLU A 22 15.70 -24.62 -20.21
CA GLU A 22 16.67 -25.71 -20.41
C GLU A 22 16.63 -26.27 -21.84
N GLN A 23 15.44 -26.38 -22.43
CA GLN A 23 15.26 -26.88 -23.80
C GLN A 23 15.57 -25.82 -24.88
N GLY A 24 15.49 -24.54 -24.54
CA GLY A 24 15.77 -23.42 -25.45
C GLY A 24 14.68 -23.17 -26.52
N PHE A 25 13.50 -23.75 -26.36
CA PHE A 25 12.32 -23.50 -27.20
C PHE A 25 11.02 -23.81 -26.44
N TYR A 26 9.90 -23.27 -26.91
CA TYR A 26 8.55 -23.67 -26.48
C TYR A 26 7.61 -23.78 -27.68
N VAL A 27 6.43 -24.37 -27.47
CA VAL A 27 5.36 -24.42 -28.49
C VAL A 27 4.27 -23.43 -28.08
N ASN A 28 3.94 -22.50 -28.96
CA ASN A 28 2.92 -21.49 -28.67
C ASN A 28 1.49 -22.07 -28.79
N HIS A 29 0.48 -21.26 -28.48
CA HIS A 29 -0.93 -21.68 -28.55
C HIS A 29 -1.42 -22.07 -29.96
N LYS A 30 -0.68 -21.69 -31.01
CA LYS A 30 -0.95 -22.04 -32.42
C LYS A 30 -0.27 -23.34 -32.84
N GLY A 31 0.49 -23.99 -31.95
CA GLY A 31 1.26 -25.20 -32.25
C GLY A 31 2.60 -24.93 -32.93
N GLU A 32 3.05 -23.67 -32.98
CA GLU A 32 4.31 -23.29 -33.63
C GLU A 32 5.46 -23.37 -32.63
N LYS A 33 6.58 -23.94 -33.08
CA LYS A 33 7.82 -24.00 -32.28
C LYS A 33 8.53 -22.64 -32.32
N VAL A 34 8.64 -22.01 -31.15
CA VAL A 34 9.41 -20.77 -30.95
C VAL A 34 10.73 -21.12 -30.29
N SER A 35 11.84 -20.96 -31.02
CA SER A 35 13.19 -21.21 -30.50
C SER A 35 13.81 -19.90 -30.02
N PHE A 36 14.41 -19.90 -28.83
CA PHE A 36 15.00 -18.70 -28.21
C PHE A 36 16.35 -18.98 -27.53
N GLY A 37 16.93 -20.17 -27.75
CA GLY A 37 18.15 -20.61 -27.07
C GLY A 37 19.38 -19.74 -27.38
N ALA A 38 19.45 -19.12 -28.57
CA ALA A 38 20.54 -18.23 -28.94
C ALA A 38 20.47 -16.90 -28.18
N GLU A 39 19.26 -16.35 -28.08
CA GLU A 39 18.93 -15.13 -27.33
C GLU A 39 19.15 -15.33 -25.84
N LEU A 40 18.71 -16.48 -25.28
CA LEU A 40 18.97 -16.85 -23.90
C LEU A 40 20.48 -16.93 -23.62
N SER A 41 21.24 -17.59 -24.51
CA SER A 41 22.69 -17.69 -24.39
C SER A 41 23.39 -16.33 -24.50
N ALA A 42 22.88 -15.43 -25.33
CA ALA A 42 23.39 -14.06 -25.44
C ALA A 42 23.11 -13.28 -24.15
N ALA A 43 21.89 -13.33 -23.61
CA ALA A 43 21.50 -12.65 -22.38
C ALA A 43 22.32 -13.12 -21.17
N ILE A 44 22.55 -14.43 -21.04
CA ILE A 44 23.41 -14.99 -19.97
C ILE A 44 24.84 -14.47 -20.11
N ARG A 45 25.43 -14.53 -21.32
CA ARG A 45 26.81 -14.07 -21.56
C ARG A 45 26.99 -12.56 -21.34
N GLN A 46 25.96 -11.77 -21.58
CA GLN A 46 25.99 -10.32 -21.47
C GLN A 46 25.54 -9.79 -20.10
N SER A 47 25.08 -10.66 -19.20
CA SER A 47 24.66 -10.28 -17.86
C SER A 47 25.84 -9.70 -17.06
N ARG A 48 25.67 -8.49 -16.52
CA ARG A 48 26.70 -7.78 -15.75
C ARG A 48 26.27 -7.62 -14.30
N LEU A 49 27.20 -7.88 -13.39
CA LEU A 49 27.07 -7.54 -11.97
C LEU A 49 27.72 -6.18 -11.76
N TYR A 50 26.96 -5.21 -11.25
CA TYR A 50 27.48 -3.91 -10.83
C TYR A 50 27.58 -3.88 -9.30
N ARG A 51 28.77 -3.58 -8.79
CA ARG A 51 29.02 -3.28 -7.36
C ARG A 51 28.71 -1.80 -7.09
N PRO A 52 28.51 -1.41 -5.83
CA PRO A 52 28.30 0.00 -5.48
C PRO A 52 29.38 0.94 -6.05
N ASP A 53 30.64 0.50 -6.05
CA ASP A 53 31.78 1.29 -6.57
C ASP A 53 31.82 1.37 -8.10
N ASP A 54 31.16 0.45 -8.81
CA ASP A 54 31.09 0.44 -10.28
C ASP A 54 30.13 1.52 -10.81
N LEU A 55 29.28 2.09 -9.94
CA LEU A 55 28.30 3.14 -10.23
C LEU A 55 28.83 4.51 -9.77
N GLY A 56 30.00 4.90 -10.28
CA GLY A 56 30.60 6.22 -9.99
C GLY A 56 29.85 7.39 -10.63
N ALA A 57 30.17 8.62 -10.23
CA ALA A 57 29.51 9.86 -10.69
C ALA A 57 29.50 10.06 -12.22
N GLU A 58 30.50 9.53 -12.93
CA GLU A 58 30.55 9.58 -14.41
C GLU A 58 29.54 8.64 -15.08
N SER A 59 29.11 7.55 -14.42
CA SER A 59 28.06 6.65 -14.93
C SER A 59 26.65 7.26 -14.87
N LEU A 60 26.50 8.34 -14.09
CA LEU A 60 25.28 9.13 -13.92
C LEU A 60 25.26 10.40 -14.78
N ALA A 61 26.26 10.59 -15.66
CA ALA A 61 26.24 11.67 -16.63
C ALA A 61 25.06 11.45 -17.59
N ILE A 62 23.90 12.04 -17.27
CA ILE A 62 22.73 12.04 -18.15
C ILE A 62 23.10 12.93 -19.34
N PRO A 63 23.30 12.39 -20.55
CA PRO A 63 23.54 13.23 -21.71
C PRO A 63 22.34 14.15 -21.88
N ALA A 64 22.59 15.44 -22.15
CA ALA A 64 21.54 16.41 -22.40
C ALA A 64 20.70 15.95 -23.59
N HIS A 65 19.55 15.33 -23.33
CA HIS A 65 18.67 14.85 -24.39
C HIS A 65 17.86 16.03 -24.94
N ALA A 66 17.84 16.17 -26.27
CA ALA A 66 17.17 17.26 -26.98
C ALA A 66 15.63 17.12 -27.03
N GLY A 67 15.01 16.47 -26.04
CA GLY A 67 13.57 16.20 -25.99
C GLY A 67 13.07 16.09 -24.55
N ARG A 68 11.79 16.45 -24.34
CA ARG A 68 11.12 16.36 -23.04
C ARG A 68 10.75 14.90 -22.76
N ALA A 69 11.25 14.33 -21.66
CA ALA A 69 10.91 12.97 -21.26
C ALA A 69 9.41 12.83 -20.99
N ALA A 70 8.78 11.79 -21.54
CA ALA A 70 7.41 11.42 -21.23
C ALA A 70 7.42 10.39 -20.09
N ILE A 71 6.83 10.74 -18.96
CA ILE A 71 6.68 9.85 -17.80
C ILE A 71 5.25 9.33 -17.81
N GLN A 72 5.09 8.01 -17.80
CA GLN A 72 3.80 7.32 -17.78
C GLN A 72 3.70 6.47 -16.52
N VAL A 73 2.55 6.53 -15.84
CA VAL A 73 2.20 5.66 -14.71
C VAL A 73 0.99 4.85 -15.15
N THR A 74 1.12 3.53 -15.19
CA THR A 74 0.08 2.61 -15.68
C THR A 74 -0.19 1.51 -14.66
N ALA A 75 -1.38 0.91 -14.71
CA ALA A 75 -1.74 -0.27 -13.92
C ALA A 75 -1.25 -1.59 -14.58
N GLU A 76 -0.45 -1.49 -15.65
CA GLU A 76 0.03 -2.63 -16.40
C GLU A 76 1.08 -3.41 -15.58
N SER A 77 1.12 -4.73 -15.76
CA SER A 77 2.20 -5.52 -15.18
C SER A 77 3.54 -5.10 -15.76
N ARG A 78 4.65 -5.33 -15.03
CA ARG A 78 5.98 -4.88 -15.44
C ARG A 78 6.38 -5.28 -16.87
N THR A 79 5.87 -6.40 -17.39
CA THR A 79 6.21 -6.92 -18.73
C THR A 79 5.28 -6.41 -19.84
N ALA A 80 4.06 -5.97 -19.53
CA ALA A 80 3.07 -5.56 -20.51
C ALA A 80 3.47 -4.31 -21.33
N PRO A 81 4.05 -3.24 -20.72
CA PRO A 81 4.52 -2.09 -21.47
C PRO A 81 5.62 -2.44 -22.48
N PHE A 82 6.49 -3.40 -22.15
CA PHE A 82 7.57 -3.84 -23.04
C PHE A 82 7.03 -4.63 -24.23
N ALA A 83 6.05 -5.52 -24.00
CA ALA A 83 5.36 -6.22 -25.09
C ALA A 83 4.62 -5.23 -26.01
N ALA A 84 3.98 -4.21 -25.44
CA ALA A 84 3.30 -3.16 -26.21
C ALA A 84 4.26 -2.16 -26.88
N ALA A 85 5.51 -2.04 -26.42
CA ALA A 85 6.53 -1.17 -27.02
C ALA A 85 7.17 -1.84 -28.25
N ASP A 86 7.37 -3.16 -28.22
CA ASP A 86 7.89 -3.93 -29.38
C ASP A 86 6.91 -3.92 -30.58
N ASP A 87 5.59 -3.89 -30.34
CA ASP A 87 4.59 -3.75 -31.41
C ASP A 87 4.48 -2.31 -31.97
N ARG A 88 5.02 -1.30 -31.28
CA ARG A 88 4.84 0.13 -31.60
C ARG A 88 5.86 0.71 -32.59
N HIS A 89 6.62 -0.13 -33.29
CA HIS A 89 7.36 0.33 -34.49
C HIS A 89 6.48 0.54 -35.74
N ALA A 90 5.17 0.30 -35.65
CA ALA A 90 4.21 0.68 -36.69
C ALA A 90 3.07 1.54 -36.13
N ALA A 91 3.19 2.86 -36.36
CA ALA A 91 2.12 3.87 -36.39
C ALA A 91 1.21 4.03 -35.15
N CYS A 92 1.46 5.08 -34.35
CA CYS A 92 0.43 5.98 -33.82
C CYS A 92 1.06 7.18 -33.08
N GLU A 93 0.79 8.39 -33.56
CA GLU A 93 1.07 9.64 -32.81
C GLU A 93 0.10 9.77 -31.64
N PRO A 94 0.56 10.03 -30.39
CA PRO A 94 -0.34 10.37 -29.32
C PRO A 94 -0.70 11.86 -29.37
N THR A 95 -2.01 12.11 -29.39
CA THR A 95 -2.61 13.44 -29.23
C THR A 95 -2.26 14.00 -27.85
N ILE A 96 -1.58 15.15 -27.82
CA ILE A 96 -1.27 15.90 -26.60
C ILE A 96 -2.46 16.81 -26.27
N VAL A 97 -3.11 16.57 -25.12
CA VAL A 97 -4.06 17.53 -24.54
C VAL A 97 -3.26 18.52 -23.68
N ASN A 98 -2.99 19.71 -24.23
CA ASN A 98 -2.43 20.83 -23.47
C ASN A 98 -3.53 21.49 -22.63
N VAL A 99 -3.36 21.55 -21.31
CA VAL A 99 -4.15 22.41 -20.43
C VAL A 99 -3.20 23.39 -19.72
N PHE A 100 -3.10 24.61 -20.26
CA PHE A 100 -2.69 25.78 -19.49
C PHE A 100 -3.50 26.99 -19.96
N PRO A 101 -4.26 27.66 -19.06
CA PRO A 101 -4.84 28.95 -19.39
C PRO A 101 -3.75 30.03 -19.32
N THR A 102 -3.59 30.75 -20.42
CA THR A 102 -2.77 31.96 -20.49
C THR A 102 -3.56 33.13 -19.90
N GLY A 103 -3.08 33.66 -18.77
CA GLY A 103 -3.64 34.85 -18.12
C GLY A 103 -2.53 35.82 -17.78
N ARG A 104 -2.25 36.73 -18.72
CA ARG A 104 -1.28 37.82 -18.60
C ARG A 104 -1.92 38.92 -17.76
N ASN A 105 -1.36 39.26 -16.59
CA ASN A 105 -1.64 40.53 -15.93
C ASN A 105 -0.42 41.02 -15.14
N SER A 106 0.13 42.12 -15.65
CA SER A 106 1.16 42.94 -15.03
C SER A 106 0.57 43.75 -13.87
N ALA A 107 1.02 43.49 -12.65
CA ALA A 107 0.83 44.39 -11.52
C ALA A 107 2.12 44.51 -10.71
N ARG A 108 2.53 45.76 -10.54
CA ARG A 108 3.76 46.25 -9.92
C ARG A 108 3.80 45.94 -8.42
N LEU A 109 4.66 45.03 -7.98
CA LEU A 109 4.93 44.81 -6.55
C LEU A 109 5.84 45.94 -6.02
N LYS A 110 5.39 46.60 -4.94
CA LYS A 110 6.26 47.36 -4.04
C LYS A 110 6.91 46.38 -3.07
N SER A 111 8.21 46.53 -2.84
CA SER A 111 8.99 45.74 -1.88
C SER A 111 8.61 46.07 -0.43
N PRO A 112 8.28 45.07 0.41
CA PRO A 112 8.25 45.26 1.86
C PRO A 112 9.65 45.10 2.45
N THR A 113 9.87 45.86 3.51
CA THR A 113 11.09 45.99 4.29
C THR A 113 11.42 44.75 5.12
N ASP A 114 12.73 44.61 5.35
CA ASP A 114 13.45 43.63 6.16
C ASP A 114 13.02 43.66 7.65
N SER A 115 12.02 42.87 8.05
CA SER A 115 11.79 42.49 9.47
C SER A 115 10.70 41.42 9.68
N ASP A 116 10.61 40.36 8.86
CA ASP A 116 9.68 39.26 9.12
C ASP A 116 10.35 37.90 8.92
N LYS A 117 11.16 37.50 9.91
CA LYS A 117 11.60 36.12 10.09
C LYS A 117 10.41 35.29 10.57
N ARG A 118 9.45 35.01 9.68
CA ARG A 118 8.42 34.00 9.89
C ARG A 118 8.76 32.75 9.10
N ARG A 119 9.05 31.71 9.89
CA ARG A 119 8.98 30.26 9.64
C ARG A 119 8.57 29.93 8.20
N GLU A 120 9.49 29.32 7.46
CA GLU A 120 9.15 28.67 6.19
C GLU A 120 7.92 27.78 6.39
N PRO A 121 6.88 27.92 5.54
CA PRO A 121 5.73 27.05 5.64
C PRO A 121 6.20 25.62 5.38
N TYR A 122 5.94 24.74 6.34
CA TYR A 122 6.00 23.30 6.17
C TYR A 122 5.30 22.98 4.85
N CYS A 123 6.06 22.52 3.86
CA CYS A 123 5.53 22.11 2.57
C CYS A 123 4.60 20.92 2.84
N MET A 124 3.30 21.18 2.90
CA MET A 124 2.29 20.14 2.92
C MET A 124 2.49 19.33 1.65
N GLN A 125 3.08 18.13 1.77
CA GLN A 125 2.96 17.14 0.70
C GLN A 125 1.48 17.01 0.40
N THR A 126 1.08 17.32 -0.83
CA THR A 126 -0.31 17.21 -1.26
C THR A 126 -0.67 15.73 -1.25
N ILE A 127 -1.27 15.27 -0.16
CA ILE A 127 -1.78 13.91 -0.07
C ILE A 127 -2.82 13.71 -1.17
N ALA A 128 -2.79 12.53 -1.80
CA ALA A 128 -3.77 12.11 -2.80
C ALA A 128 -4.38 10.77 -2.37
N GLN A 129 -5.61 10.50 -2.79
CA GLN A 129 -6.20 9.18 -2.65
C GLN A 129 -5.29 8.13 -3.35
N PRO A 130 -5.20 6.87 -2.86
CA PRO A 130 -4.31 5.86 -3.43
C PRO A 130 -4.58 5.61 -4.92
N LEU A 131 -3.50 5.51 -5.72
CA LEU A 131 -3.55 5.05 -7.12
C LEU A 131 -3.47 3.52 -7.23
N SER A 132 -2.80 2.89 -6.27
CA SER A 132 -2.72 1.44 -6.15
C SER A 132 -4.04 0.87 -5.60
N PRO A 133 -4.50 -0.30 -6.07
CA PRO A 133 -5.64 -1.00 -5.48
C PRO A 133 -5.29 -1.67 -4.14
N LEU A 134 -4.06 -1.54 -3.65
CA LEU A 134 -3.63 -2.15 -2.40
C LEU A 134 -4.53 -1.72 -1.23
N SER A 135 -4.91 -2.70 -0.43
CA SER A 135 -5.69 -2.51 0.78
C SER A 135 -5.17 -3.32 1.95
N LEU A 136 -5.30 -2.73 3.13
CA LEU A 136 -5.03 -3.38 4.41
C LEU A 136 -6.34 -3.95 4.96
N LYS A 137 -6.42 -5.27 5.08
CA LYS A 137 -7.50 -5.96 5.76
C LYS A 137 -7.35 -5.79 7.27
N GLU A 138 -8.35 -5.19 7.89
CA GLU A 138 -8.40 -4.91 9.33
C GLU A 138 -9.82 -5.16 9.86
N TRP A 139 -9.93 -5.52 11.14
CA TRP A 139 -11.23 -5.66 11.79
C TRP A 139 -12.08 -4.41 11.61
N ALA A 140 -13.34 -4.61 11.22
CA ALA A 140 -14.28 -3.54 10.95
C ALA A 140 -14.35 -2.53 12.10
N VAL A 141 -14.33 -2.99 13.35
CA VAL A 141 -14.32 -2.12 14.54
C VAL A 141 -13.04 -1.28 14.64
N ALA A 142 -11.89 -1.82 14.26
CA ALA A 142 -10.63 -1.08 14.24
C ALA A 142 -10.58 -0.08 13.07
N VAL A 143 -11.11 -0.43 11.90
CA VAL A 143 -11.31 0.53 10.79
C VAL A 143 -12.23 1.66 11.23
N LYS A 144 -13.31 1.36 11.97
CA LYS A 144 -14.23 2.38 12.49
C LYS A 144 -13.57 3.27 13.53
N ALA A 145 -12.80 2.72 14.46
CA ALA A 145 -12.04 3.51 15.43
C ALA A 145 -11.00 4.42 14.77
N LEU A 146 -10.32 3.95 13.71
CA LEU A 146 -9.44 4.79 12.89
C LEU A 146 -10.20 5.88 12.13
N GLY A 147 -11.39 5.55 11.60
CA GLY A 147 -12.25 6.44 10.85
C GLY A 147 -12.97 7.51 11.67
N GLU A 148 -13.10 7.29 12.98
CA GLU A 148 -13.63 8.26 13.96
C GLU A 148 -12.52 8.99 14.74
N GLY A 149 -11.25 8.66 14.46
CA GLY A 149 -10.11 9.32 15.10
C GLY A 149 -9.88 8.90 16.55
N GLU A 150 -10.57 7.86 17.04
CA GLU A 150 -10.40 7.29 18.38
C GLU A 150 -8.97 6.81 18.60
N GLN A 151 -8.41 6.11 17.61
CA GLN A 151 -7.01 5.68 17.58
C GLN A 151 -6.32 6.09 16.28
N ILE A 152 -4.99 6.07 16.29
CA ILE A 152 -4.13 6.37 15.12
C ILE A 152 -3.10 5.29 14.84
N ILE A 153 -3.16 4.17 15.56
CA ILE A 153 -2.23 3.05 15.43
C ILE A 153 -2.94 1.78 14.99
N THR A 154 -2.21 0.91 14.28
CA THR A 154 -2.59 -0.49 14.11
C THR A 154 -1.45 -1.41 14.52
N ILE A 155 -1.78 -2.53 15.17
CA ILE A 155 -0.80 -3.50 15.69
C ILE A 155 -0.74 -4.70 14.75
N ARG A 156 0.39 -4.84 14.06
CA ARG A 156 0.61 -5.90 13.09
C ARG A 156 1.68 -6.86 13.56
N LYS A 157 1.43 -8.14 13.31
CA LYS A 157 2.43 -9.20 13.45
C LYS A 157 2.29 -10.09 12.26
N GLY A 158 3.40 -10.44 11.63
CA GLY A 158 3.37 -11.07 10.33
C GLY A 158 2.45 -12.28 10.28
N GLY A 159 1.47 -12.28 9.37
CA GLY A 159 0.39 -13.25 9.31
C GLY A 159 0.83 -14.72 9.14
N LEU A 160 -0.12 -15.65 9.36
CA LEU A 160 0.06 -17.08 9.07
C LEU A 160 0.38 -17.34 7.59
N TYR A 161 -0.11 -16.47 6.71
CA TYR A 161 -0.10 -16.63 5.25
C TYR A 161 0.62 -15.50 4.50
N GLU A 162 1.35 -14.62 5.20
CA GLU A 162 2.30 -13.72 4.55
C GLU A 162 3.45 -14.56 4.00
N GLU A 163 3.87 -14.29 2.75
CA GLU A 163 4.83 -15.14 2.02
C GLU A 163 6.17 -15.27 2.76
N THR A 164 6.58 -14.19 3.44
CA THR A 164 7.77 -14.10 4.29
C THR A 164 7.53 -14.57 5.73
N ARG A 165 6.28 -14.82 6.13
CA ARG A 165 5.82 -14.99 7.52
C ARG A 165 6.17 -13.82 8.44
N GLU A 166 6.53 -12.68 7.87
CA GLU A 166 6.93 -11.43 8.51
C GLU A 166 6.09 -10.31 7.91
N PHE A 167 5.58 -9.41 8.76
CA PHE A 167 4.84 -8.27 8.25
C PHE A 167 5.83 -7.34 7.56
N ARG A 168 5.49 -6.91 6.35
CA ARG A 168 6.24 -5.86 5.65
C ARG A 168 5.25 -4.83 5.15
N LEU A 169 5.60 -3.58 5.32
CA LEU A 169 4.87 -2.47 4.72
C LEU A 169 5.10 -2.52 3.21
N GLU A 170 4.09 -2.89 2.43
CA GLU A 170 4.19 -2.98 0.97
C GLU A 170 4.14 -1.60 0.32
N ASN A 171 3.28 -0.72 0.84
CA ASN A 171 3.15 0.66 0.42
C ASN A 171 2.70 1.51 1.60
N ASN A 172 3.09 2.77 1.62
CA ASN A 172 2.74 3.69 2.70
C ASN A 172 1.32 4.25 2.52
N LEU A 173 0.67 4.03 1.37
CA LEU A 173 -0.66 4.58 1.08
C LEU A 173 -1.57 3.48 0.52
N PHE A 174 -2.67 3.21 1.22
CA PHE A 174 -3.57 2.07 0.92
C PHE A 174 -5.00 2.30 1.40
N TYR A 175 -5.95 1.55 0.85
CA TYR A 175 -7.33 1.53 1.35
C TYR A 175 -7.47 0.68 2.62
N LEU A 176 -8.40 1.04 3.50
CA LEU A 176 -8.76 0.20 4.65
C LEU A 176 -9.93 -0.71 4.25
N TYR A 177 -9.69 -2.02 4.29
CA TYR A 177 -10.72 -3.03 4.02
C TYR A 177 -11.27 -3.56 5.36
N PRO A 178 -12.55 -3.26 5.71
CA PRO A 178 -13.14 -3.75 6.95
C PRO A 178 -13.52 -5.24 6.82
N THR A 179 -12.99 -6.07 7.72
CA THR A 179 -13.33 -7.49 7.84
C THR A 179 -14.00 -7.81 9.18
N TYR A 180 -14.92 -8.76 9.17
CA TYR A 180 -15.59 -9.27 10.36
C TYR A 180 -15.04 -10.65 10.77
N GLU A 181 -14.10 -11.20 9.98
CA GLU A 181 -13.46 -12.48 10.26
C GLU A 181 -12.66 -12.43 11.57
N HIS A 182 -12.97 -13.36 12.48
CA HIS A 182 -12.35 -13.48 13.81
C HIS A 182 -12.47 -12.24 14.71
N GLN A 183 -13.27 -11.25 14.34
CA GLN A 183 -13.61 -10.13 15.20
C GLN A 183 -14.53 -10.64 16.30
N LYS A 184 -14.08 -10.57 17.56
CA LYS A 184 -14.86 -11.00 18.71
C LYS A 184 -14.99 -9.89 19.74
N ARG A 185 -16.16 -9.79 20.37
CA ARG A 185 -16.47 -8.72 21.34
C ARG A 185 -15.49 -8.71 22.52
N GLU A 186 -15.07 -9.88 22.98
CA GLU A 186 -14.11 -10.05 24.08
C GLU A 186 -12.68 -9.57 23.76
N MET A 187 -12.37 -9.33 22.49
CA MET A 187 -11.07 -8.81 22.04
C MET A 187 -11.06 -7.28 21.94
N VAL A 188 -12.22 -6.64 22.13
CA VAL A 188 -12.41 -5.18 22.14
C VAL A 188 -12.73 -4.75 23.57
N LYS A 189 -12.14 -3.66 24.03
CA LYS A 189 -12.42 -3.16 25.38
C LYS A 189 -13.86 -2.68 25.53
N PRO A 190 -14.49 -2.84 26.71
CA PRO A 190 -15.89 -2.49 26.93
C PRO A 190 -16.27 -1.07 26.50
N GLU A 191 -15.40 -0.09 26.73
CA GLU A 191 -15.63 1.31 26.36
C GLU A 191 -15.82 1.52 24.85
N TYR A 192 -15.26 0.66 23.99
CA TYR A 192 -15.38 0.73 22.53
C TYR A 192 -16.42 -0.23 21.95
N HIS A 193 -17.20 -0.93 22.79
CA HIS A 193 -18.24 -1.83 22.31
C HIS A 193 -19.33 -1.10 21.51
N HIS A 194 -19.55 0.18 21.77
CA HIS A 194 -20.47 1.00 20.98
C HIS A 194 -20.04 1.10 19.50
N LEU A 195 -18.73 1.16 19.22
CA LEU A 195 -18.19 1.13 17.85
C LEU A 195 -18.42 -0.23 17.19
N LEU A 196 -18.18 -1.31 17.94
CA LEU A 196 -18.42 -2.67 17.48
C LEU A 196 -19.89 -2.84 17.09
N ASP A 197 -20.81 -2.44 17.98
CA ASP A 197 -22.25 -2.52 17.75
C ASP A 197 -22.67 -1.69 16.53
N ALA A 198 -22.07 -0.51 16.34
CA ALA A 198 -22.29 0.30 15.15
C ALA A 198 -21.78 -0.36 13.85
N THR A 199 -20.68 -1.12 13.87
CA THR A 199 -20.25 -1.89 12.68
C THR A 199 -21.16 -3.08 12.38
N LEU A 200 -21.80 -3.65 13.40
CA LEU A 200 -22.70 -4.79 13.25
C LEU A 200 -24.13 -4.38 12.88
N ALA A 201 -24.48 -3.10 13.08
CA ALA A 201 -25.78 -2.55 12.70
C ALA A 201 -26.00 -2.66 11.18
N GLY A 202 -26.89 -3.55 10.76
CA GLY A 202 -27.17 -3.82 9.34
C GLY A 202 -26.15 -4.73 8.66
N TRP A 203 -25.19 -5.29 9.40
CA TRP A 203 -24.27 -6.29 8.90
C TRP A 203 -24.92 -7.68 8.87
N SER A 204 -24.55 -8.48 7.87
CA SER A 204 -24.93 -9.90 7.79
C SER A 204 -23.80 -10.71 7.17
N SER A 205 -23.60 -11.94 7.63
CA SER A 205 -22.63 -12.88 7.05
C SER A 205 -22.93 -13.25 5.59
N GLU A 206 -24.15 -12.97 5.12
CA GLU A 206 -24.57 -13.19 3.72
C GLU A 206 -24.34 -11.98 2.82
N GLN A 207 -23.84 -10.86 3.36
CA GLN A 207 -23.53 -9.69 2.55
C GLN A 207 -22.53 -10.07 1.45
N LYS A 208 -22.85 -9.60 0.23
CA LYS A 208 -22.03 -9.82 -0.97
C LYS A 208 -21.19 -8.62 -1.33
N THR A 209 -21.31 -7.53 -0.59
CA THR A 209 -20.61 -6.28 -0.84
C THR A 209 -20.07 -5.70 0.46
N VAL A 210 -19.02 -4.90 0.32
CA VAL A 210 -18.38 -4.16 1.43
C VAL A 210 -18.14 -2.73 0.98
N ALA A 211 -18.27 -1.77 1.89
CA ALA A 211 -17.98 -0.37 1.64
C ALA A 211 -16.53 -0.06 2.02
N ILE A 212 -15.79 0.52 1.08
CA ILE A 212 -14.48 1.15 1.31
C ILE A 212 -14.73 2.63 1.57
N GLU A 213 -14.64 3.01 2.84
CA GLU A 213 -14.92 4.38 3.31
C GLU A 213 -13.64 5.20 3.54
N TYR A 214 -12.52 4.53 3.77
CA TYR A 214 -11.30 5.15 4.24
C TYR A 214 -10.08 4.65 3.48
N PHE A 215 -9.10 5.54 3.36
CA PHE A 215 -7.72 5.16 3.07
C PHE A 215 -6.81 5.73 4.16
N ALA A 216 -5.62 5.16 4.27
CA ALA A 216 -4.66 5.56 5.27
C ALA A 216 -3.27 5.72 4.66
N GLU A 217 -2.53 6.67 5.21
CA GLU A 217 -1.11 6.85 4.99
C GLU A 217 -0.35 6.38 6.24
N VAL A 218 0.62 5.49 6.09
CA VAL A 218 1.55 5.14 7.18
C VAL A 218 2.60 6.22 7.29
N THR A 219 2.61 6.89 8.44
CA THR A 219 3.61 7.92 8.75
C THR A 219 4.84 7.34 9.42
N ASP A 220 4.70 6.26 10.18
CA ASP A 220 5.78 5.60 10.90
C ASP A 220 5.45 4.12 11.12
N ASP A 221 6.49 3.28 11.12
CA ASP A 221 6.45 1.88 11.50
C ASP A 221 7.47 1.66 12.61
N VAL A 222 7.00 1.30 13.81
CA VAL A 222 7.86 1.05 14.97
C VAL A 222 7.79 -0.41 15.36
N GLU A 223 8.94 -1.07 15.32
CA GLU A 223 9.10 -2.44 15.81
C GLU A 223 9.13 -2.48 17.34
N LEU A 224 8.32 -3.35 17.93
CA LEU A 224 8.15 -3.47 19.37
C LEU A 224 8.27 -4.94 19.82
N MET A 225 9.17 -5.17 20.77
CA MET A 225 9.31 -6.46 21.48
C MET A 225 9.06 -6.34 22.99
N ASP A 226 8.89 -5.12 23.50
CA ASP A 226 8.76 -4.82 24.92
C ASP A 226 7.30 -4.89 25.38
N GLU A 227 7.01 -5.80 26.31
CA GLU A 227 5.68 -6.04 26.87
C GLU A 227 5.22 -4.90 27.81
N ALA A 228 6.14 -4.23 28.51
CA ALA A 228 5.80 -3.11 29.36
C ALA A 228 5.35 -1.91 28.51
N LYS A 229 6.06 -1.64 27.41
CA LYS A 229 5.66 -0.62 26.44
C LYS A 229 4.34 -0.96 25.77
N LEU A 230 4.14 -2.22 25.37
CA LEU A 230 2.86 -2.66 24.78
C LEU A 230 1.69 -2.45 25.75
N ARG A 231 1.86 -2.78 27.02
CA ARG A 231 0.83 -2.51 28.05
C ARG A 231 0.62 -1.02 28.27
N ALA A 232 1.67 -0.21 28.24
CA ALA A 232 1.56 1.24 28.34
C ALA A 232 0.83 1.88 27.14
N LEU A 233 0.82 1.22 25.96
CA LEU A 233 0.04 1.64 24.80
C LEU A 233 -1.46 1.39 24.91
N SER A 234 -1.91 0.63 25.92
CA SER A 234 -3.32 0.25 26.09
C SER A 234 -4.29 1.42 25.92
N PRO A 235 -4.08 2.62 26.53
CA PRO A 235 -5.00 3.76 26.37
C PRO A 235 -5.14 4.30 24.94
N HIS A 236 -4.29 3.88 24.00
CA HIS A 236 -4.22 4.42 22.64
C HIS A 236 -4.79 3.46 21.57
N HIS A 237 -5.39 2.34 21.97
CA HIS A 237 -6.04 1.41 21.06
C HIS A 237 -7.26 0.71 21.66
N ILE A 238 -8.16 0.26 20.79
CA ILE A 238 -9.42 -0.38 21.21
C ILE A 238 -9.30 -1.81 21.72
N TRP A 239 -8.19 -2.49 21.46
CA TRP A 239 -8.04 -3.91 21.78
C TRP A 239 -7.77 -4.16 23.26
N THR A 240 -8.23 -5.29 23.78
CA THR A 240 -7.92 -5.70 25.16
C THR A 240 -6.43 -6.02 25.34
N ASP A 241 -5.91 -5.87 26.56
CA ASP A 241 -4.50 -6.14 26.87
C ASP A 241 -4.13 -7.60 26.51
N ASN A 242 -5.02 -8.54 26.82
CA ASN A 242 -4.84 -9.94 26.45
C ASN A 242 -4.71 -10.15 24.93
N PHE A 243 -5.45 -9.38 24.11
CA PHE A 243 -5.29 -9.46 22.65
C PHE A 243 -3.90 -8.99 22.21
N ALA A 244 -3.42 -7.87 22.77
CA ALA A 244 -2.09 -7.33 22.47
C ALA A 244 -0.98 -8.30 22.91
N ASP A 245 -1.07 -8.82 24.14
CA ASP A 245 -0.09 -9.74 24.73
C ASP A 245 -0.01 -11.06 23.96
N VAL A 246 -1.15 -11.65 23.58
CA VAL A 246 -1.16 -12.88 22.76
C VAL A 246 -0.44 -12.63 21.43
N ARG A 247 -0.62 -11.45 20.83
CA ARG A 247 0.04 -11.08 19.58
C ARG A 247 1.54 -10.91 19.78
N LEU A 248 2.00 -10.29 20.87
CA LEU A 248 3.41 -10.19 21.19
C LEU A 248 4.07 -11.57 21.37
N HIS A 249 3.41 -12.46 22.12
CA HIS A 249 3.92 -13.80 22.42
C HIS A 249 3.83 -14.79 21.24
N TRP A 250 2.95 -14.51 20.28
CA TRP A 250 2.91 -15.25 19.03
C TRP A 250 4.17 -14.95 18.21
N LYS A 251 4.90 -15.99 17.76
CA LYS A 251 6.24 -15.86 17.15
C LYS A 251 7.19 -14.96 17.97
N LYS A 252 7.52 -15.37 19.20
CA LYS A 252 8.36 -14.62 20.17
C LYS A 252 9.67 -14.01 19.64
N LYS A 253 10.21 -14.51 18.53
CA LYS A 253 11.44 -14.00 17.91
C LYS A 253 11.22 -12.87 16.90
N GLN A 254 9.97 -12.54 16.57
CA GLN A 254 9.63 -11.47 15.63
C GLN A 254 9.00 -10.30 16.40
N PRO A 255 9.32 -9.05 16.02
CA PRO A 255 8.70 -7.88 16.60
C PRO A 255 7.21 -7.76 16.22
N LEU A 256 6.48 -6.98 17.00
CA LEU A 256 5.23 -6.36 16.59
C LEU A 256 5.56 -5.09 15.79
N HIS A 257 4.80 -4.81 14.75
CA HIS A 257 4.82 -3.54 14.04
C HIS A 257 3.69 -2.66 14.56
N ILE A 258 4.05 -1.52 15.13
CA ILE A 258 3.11 -0.47 15.52
C ILE A 258 3.10 0.55 14.38
N LEU A 259 2.10 0.45 13.51
CA LEU A 259 1.99 1.37 12.39
C LEU A 259 1.18 2.59 12.82
N PHE A 260 1.77 3.76 12.66
CA PHE A 260 1.10 5.03 12.78
C PHE A 260 0.43 5.33 11.45
N VAL A 261 -0.90 5.48 11.48
CA VAL A 261 -1.72 5.64 10.29
C VAL A 261 -2.49 6.95 10.36
N ARG A 262 -2.27 7.80 9.36
CA ARG A 262 -3.04 9.00 9.12
C ARG A 262 -4.22 8.66 8.21
N THR A 263 -5.42 8.69 8.77
CA THR A 263 -6.65 8.23 8.09
C THR A 263 -7.36 9.38 7.38
N TYR A 264 -7.87 9.09 6.19
CA TYR A 264 -8.66 9.99 5.36
C TYR A 264 -9.99 9.34 5.00
N ARG A 265 -11.07 10.11 5.12
CA ARG A 265 -12.43 9.67 4.77
C ARG A 265 -12.76 10.08 3.35
N LEU A 266 -13.21 9.12 2.56
CA LEU A 266 -13.76 9.36 1.22
C LEU A 266 -15.11 10.05 1.36
N ALA A 267 -15.33 11.12 0.59
CA ALA A 267 -16.63 11.80 0.53
C ALA A 267 -17.72 10.89 -0.06
N GLN A 268 -17.31 9.93 -0.90
CA GLN A 268 -18.19 8.90 -1.45
C GLN A 268 -17.58 7.52 -1.21
N PRO A 269 -18.14 6.72 -0.27
CA PRO A 269 -17.71 5.34 -0.07
C PRO A 269 -17.88 4.49 -1.34
N ALA A 270 -16.89 3.67 -1.65
CA ALA A 270 -16.96 2.75 -2.78
C ALA A 270 -17.49 1.39 -2.31
N VAL A 271 -18.61 0.94 -2.89
CA VAL A 271 -19.18 -0.37 -2.60
C VAL A 271 -18.63 -1.38 -3.60
N ILE A 272 -17.88 -2.37 -3.10
CA ILE A 272 -17.24 -3.41 -3.93
C ILE A 272 -17.79 -4.79 -3.57
N PRO A 273 -17.80 -5.76 -4.52
CA PRO A 273 -18.18 -7.14 -4.21
C PRO A 273 -17.17 -7.79 -3.26
N ILE A 274 -17.66 -8.61 -2.33
CA ILE A 274 -16.82 -9.46 -1.48
C ILE A 274 -16.44 -10.70 -2.29
N GLU A 275 -15.22 -10.71 -2.78
CA GLU A 275 -14.70 -11.79 -3.60
C GLU A 275 -14.09 -12.92 -2.76
N ALA A 276 -14.16 -14.15 -3.26
CA ALA A 276 -13.55 -15.29 -2.60
C ALA A 276 -12.02 -15.12 -2.42
N ALA A 277 -11.39 -14.28 -3.26
CA ALA A 277 -9.97 -13.94 -3.15
C ALA A 277 -9.63 -13.12 -1.89
N TYR A 278 -10.61 -12.44 -1.29
CA TYR A 278 -10.42 -11.66 -0.05
C TYR A 278 -10.53 -12.51 1.21
N GLN A 279 -10.91 -13.79 1.07
CA GLN A 279 -11.04 -14.70 2.20
C GLN A 279 -9.68 -15.11 2.76
N GLY A 280 -9.62 -15.29 4.08
CA GLY A 280 -8.43 -15.78 4.78
C GLY A 280 -7.61 -14.68 5.47
N CYS A 281 -6.54 -15.10 6.15
CA CYS A 281 -5.83 -14.27 7.13
C CYS A 281 -4.61 -13.52 6.56
N LYS A 282 -4.71 -13.02 5.31
CA LYS A 282 -3.68 -12.13 4.74
C LYS A 282 -3.97 -10.69 5.15
N SER A 283 -2.92 -9.97 5.56
CA SER A 283 -3.02 -8.55 5.91
C SER A 283 -3.24 -7.69 4.67
N TRP A 284 -2.48 -7.93 3.61
CA TRP A 284 -2.51 -7.15 2.38
C TRP A 284 -3.21 -7.90 1.26
N HIS A 285 -4.04 -7.18 0.50
CA HIS A 285 -4.56 -7.65 -0.78
C HIS A 285 -4.92 -6.48 -1.70
N ASP A 286 -4.89 -6.73 -3.00
CA ASP A 286 -5.40 -5.80 -3.99
C ASP A 286 -6.93 -5.89 -4.05
N LEU A 287 -7.58 -4.74 -4.14
CA LEU A 287 -8.98 -4.66 -4.53
C LEU A 287 -9.10 -5.02 -6.02
N LEU A 288 -9.98 -5.96 -6.34
CA LEU A 288 -10.25 -6.42 -7.71
C LEU A 288 -11.15 -5.46 -8.50
N VAL A 289 -11.65 -4.42 -7.83
CA VAL A 289 -12.44 -3.35 -8.44
C VAL A 289 -11.79 -2.02 -8.09
N GLU A 290 -11.71 -1.14 -9.07
CA GLU A 290 -11.16 0.20 -8.89
C GLU A 290 -12.06 1.03 -7.96
N VAL A 291 -11.47 1.68 -6.97
CA VAL A 291 -12.16 2.64 -6.11
C VAL A 291 -12.22 3.98 -6.84
N PRO A 292 -13.42 4.51 -7.15
CA PRO A 292 -13.54 5.77 -7.88
C PRO A 292 -12.83 6.93 -7.17
N ARG A 293 -12.26 7.83 -7.96
CA ARG A 293 -11.69 9.07 -7.44
C ARG A 293 -12.79 9.93 -6.85
N SER A 294 -12.65 10.30 -5.58
CA SER A 294 -13.58 11.20 -4.90
C SER A 294 -12.83 12.24 -4.09
N ALA A 295 -13.53 13.31 -3.71
CA ALA A 295 -13.01 14.21 -2.68
C ALA A 295 -12.84 13.41 -1.37
N PHE A 296 -11.91 13.84 -0.52
CA PHE A 296 -11.67 13.22 0.77
C PHE A 296 -11.22 14.27 1.78
N ALA A 297 -11.34 13.95 3.05
CA ALA A 297 -10.90 14.81 4.15
C ALA A 297 -10.11 14.00 5.18
N PRO A 298 -9.10 14.59 5.84
CA PRO A 298 -8.43 13.93 6.94
C PRO A 298 -9.42 13.73 8.10
N VAL A 299 -9.34 12.57 8.77
CA VAL A 299 -10.21 12.26 9.92
C VAL A 299 -9.85 13.13 11.13
N LEU A 300 -8.56 13.39 11.32
CA LEU A 300 -8.02 14.29 12.34
C LEU A 300 -7.31 15.46 11.68
N THR A 301 -7.33 16.62 12.34
CA THR A 301 -6.47 17.74 11.93
C THR A 301 -4.99 17.38 12.09
N ASP A 302 -4.11 18.15 11.43
CA ASP A 302 -2.65 17.96 11.58
C ASP A 302 -2.21 18.03 13.05
N GLU A 303 -2.80 18.96 13.81
CA GLU A 303 -2.47 19.20 15.21
C GLU A 303 -2.91 18.04 16.10
N GLU A 304 -4.16 17.58 15.96
CA GLU A 304 -4.68 16.43 16.73
C GLU A 304 -3.89 15.16 16.43
N TYR A 305 -3.58 14.92 15.14
CA TYR A 305 -2.77 13.78 14.74
C TYR A 305 -1.36 13.85 15.35
N ALA A 306 -0.70 15.01 15.25
CA ALA A 306 0.64 15.21 15.79
C ALA A 306 0.66 15.04 17.32
N GLN A 307 -0.36 15.53 18.04
CA GLN A 307 -0.49 15.36 19.48
C GLN A 307 -0.65 13.89 19.87
N LYS A 308 -1.56 13.16 19.21
CA LYS A 308 -1.74 11.72 19.46
C LYS A 308 -0.47 10.94 19.13
N LYS A 309 0.18 11.25 18.00
CA LYS A 309 1.45 10.63 17.61
C LYS A 309 2.54 10.86 18.66
N ALA A 310 2.70 12.09 19.13
CA ALA A 310 3.69 12.43 20.15
C ALA A 310 3.47 11.65 21.46
N ALA A 311 2.22 11.52 21.92
CA ALA A 311 1.89 10.76 23.13
C ALA A 311 2.28 9.28 23.02
N VAL A 312 1.93 8.64 21.89
CA VAL A 312 2.27 7.23 21.64
C VAL A 312 3.79 7.05 21.46
N MET A 313 4.45 7.94 20.72
CA MET A 313 5.90 7.88 20.50
C MET A 313 6.69 8.04 21.80
N ALA A 314 6.23 8.88 22.73
CA ALA A 314 6.85 9.03 24.04
C ALA A 314 6.85 7.71 24.83
N ILE A 315 5.78 6.91 24.74
CA ILE A 315 5.70 5.58 25.37
C ILE A 315 6.67 4.61 24.70
N LEU A 316 6.77 4.65 23.37
CA LEU A 316 7.65 3.76 22.61
C LEU A 316 9.14 4.07 22.82
N GLN A 317 9.48 5.32 23.11
CA GLN A 317 10.86 5.79 23.30
C GLN A 317 11.32 5.82 24.77
N ALA A 318 10.41 5.68 25.74
CA ALA A 318 10.72 5.56 27.16
C ALA A 318 11.55 4.30 27.47
#